data_AF-A0AAW5LIH9-F1
#
_entry.id   AF-A0AAW5LIH9-F1
#
_cell.length_a   1.000
_cell.length_b   1.000
_cell.length_c   1.000
_cell.angle_alpha   90.00
_cell.angle_beta   90.00
_cell.angle_gamma   90.00
#
_symmetry.space_group_name_H-M   'P 1'
#
loop_
_entity.id
_entity.type
_entity.pdbx_description
1 polymer ?
#
loop_
_entity_poly.entity_id
_entity_poly.type
_entity_poly.pdbx_seq_one_letter_code
_entity_poly.pdbx_strand_id
1 'polypeptide(L)'
;MAQQILVVGLGNYSLEELPMGVYRKLQSADVIYARTLDHPVVKELGDLNWQGFDYIYEKHDDFLNVYSEIVDTLIEKAEHEHIIYAVPGDPMVAETTTQFLLEKAPDVHVLGGKSFLDDMFRAVNIDPNDGFTLLDGTSLSETSLNIRTNTIITQVYDQLVASDIKVTLMERYPDDHPVKLVSNARLGEADVISCPLYEMDHHAELSNLTSLFIPKITKEEQLYGDFQYLEQTIDTLVSEEGCPWDKVQTHETLKRYVLEEAFELIEAIDEDDIDHMIEELGDILLQVMLHAAIGKKEAYFDVREVIQTLTSKMIRRHPHVFGDQEANDIEDLKKIWNDEKQKEGKVKREKLEKIFADYFLKLYDKTKLEGYGEQSLKEFINKGDLTI
;
A
#
# COMPACT_ATOMS: atom_id res chain seq x y z
N MET A 1 -33.97 27.19 -1.93
CA MET A 1 -32.93 26.60 -2.80
C MET A 1 -31.67 26.60 -1.97
N ALA A 2 -30.94 25.50 -1.93
CA ALA A 2 -29.65 25.48 -1.22
C ALA A 2 -28.77 26.59 -1.79
N GLN A 3 -28.21 27.40 -0.91
CA GLN A 3 -27.29 28.46 -1.27
C GLN A 3 -25.89 27.88 -1.44
N GLN A 4 -25.08 28.62 -2.19
CA GLN A 4 -23.69 28.28 -2.46
C GLN A 4 -22.83 28.24 -1.18
N ILE A 5 -22.00 27.19 -1.05
CA ILE A 5 -20.91 27.11 -0.08
C ILE A 5 -19.59 27.40 -0.81
N LEU A 6 -18.87 28.44 -0.39
CA LEU A 6 -17.54 28.78 -0.86
C LEU A 6 -16.50 28.39 0.19
N VAL A 7 -15.72 27.35 -0.08
CA VAL A 7 -14.58 26.98 0.75
C VAL A 7 -13.34 27.74 0.31
N VAL A 8 -12.63 28.38 1.23
CA VAL A 8 -11.46 29.21 0.95
C VAL A 8 -10.24 28.75 1.74
N GLY A 9 -9.10 28.64 1.06
CA GLY A 9 -7.82 28.30 1.69
C GLY A 9 -7.13 29.51 2.28
N LEU A 10 -6.77 29.45 3.56
CA LEU A 10 -6.03 30.51 4.24
C LEU A 10 -4.52 30.45 4.00
N GLY A 11 -4.01 29.37 3.38
CA GLY A 11 -2.57 29.08 3.41
C GLY A 11 -2.13 28.64 4.80
N ASN A 12 -0.82 28.50 5.03
CA ASN A 12 -0.34 27.85 6.26
C ASN A 12 0.09 28.85 7.36
N TYR A 13 0.57 30.05 6.99
CA TYR A 13 1.45 30.80 7.91
C TYR A 13 1.17 32.28 8.09
N SER A 14 0.84 33.04 7.04
CA SER A 14 0.71 34.50 7.15
C SER A 14 -0.20 35.07 6.07
N LEU A 15 -0.65 36.31 6.28
CA LEU A 15 -1.47 37.03 5.30
C LEU A 15 -0.74 37.26 3.97
N GLU A 16 0.60 37.26 3.95
CA GLU A 16 1.38 37.47 2.73
C GLU A 16 1.20 36.34 1.70
N GLU A 17 0.89 35.12 2.17
CA GLU A 17 0.66 33.96 1.31
C GLU A 17 -0.80 33.83 0.87
N LEU A 18 -1.71 34.65 1.43
CA LEU A 18 -3.13 34.58 1.14
C LEU A 18 -3.38 35.06 -0.30
N PRO A 19 -3.97 34.22 -1.17
CA PRO A 19 -4.27 34.65 -2.53
C PRO A 19 -5.16 35.89 -2.53
N MET A 20 -4.82 36.90 -3.35
CA MET A 20 -5.56 38.17 -3.39
C MET A 20 -7.05 37.98 -3.72
N GLY A 21 -7.41 36.93 -4.47
CA GLY A 21 -8.80 36.54 -4.71
C GLY A 21 -9.54 36.13 -3.43
N VAL A 22 -8.89 35.31 -2.57
CA VAL A 22 -9.42 34.89 -1.26
C VAL A 22 -9.54 36.10 -0.34
N TYR A 23 -8.49 36.92 -0.22
CA TYR A 23 -8.51 38.13 0.60
C TYR A 23 -9.72 39.02 0.30
N ARG A 24 -9.97 39.31 -0.99
CA ARG A 24 -11.12 40.13 -1.42
C ARG A 24 -12.47 39.50 -1.04
N LYS A 25 -12.58 38.17 -1.11
CA LYS A 25 -13.80 37.45 -0.72
C LYS A 25 -14.05 37.55 0.77
N LEU A 26 -13.03 37.33 1.59
CA LEU A 26 -13.11 37.46 3.05
C LEU A 26 -13.52 38.88 3.45
N GLN A 27 -12.93 39.92 2.85
CA GLN A 27 -13.25 41.33 3.15
C GLN A 27 -14.69 41.72 2.76
N SER A 28 -15.30 41.01 1.80
CA SER A 28 -16.68 41.26 1.36
C SER A 28 -17.73 40.43 2.11
N ALA A 29 -17.30 39.55 3.01
CA ALA A 29 -18.18 38.61 3.69
C ALA A 29 -18.83 39.24 4.92
N ASP A 30 -20.13 38.98 5.11
CA ASP A 30 -20.84 39.38 6.33
C ASP A 30 -20.50 38.48 7.53
N VAL A 31 -20.30 37.19 7.26
CA VAL A 31 -19.91 36.15 8.23
C VAL A 31 -18.91 35.21 7.53
N ILE A 32 -17.86 34.82 8.25
CA ILE A 32 -16.89 33.84 7.78
C ILE A 32 -16.83 32.72 8.81
N TYR A 33 -17.15 31.50 8.37
CA TYR A 33 -16.98 30.31 9.17
C TYR A 33 -15.53 29.83 9.06
N ALA A 34 -14.87 29.49 10.14
CA ALA A 34 -13.50 28.99 10.13
C ALA A 34 -13.43 27.62 10.79
N ARG A 35 -12.68 26.68 10.19
CA ARG A 35 -12.42 25.36 10.79
C ARG A 35 -11.85 25.50 12.21
N THR A 36 -10.97 26.48 12.38
CA THR A 36 -10.37 26.89 13.66
C THR A 36 -10.07 28.38 13.63
N LEU A 37 -10.24 29.06 14.76
CA LEU A 37 -9.79 30.45 14.94
C LEU A 37 -8.31 30.54 15.28
N ASP A 38 -7.66 29.44 15.66
CA ASP A 38 -6.22 29.40 15.91
C ASP A 38 -5.42 29.31 14.60
N HIS A 39 -5.50 30.38 13.82
CA HIS A 39 -4.78 30.51 12.55
C HIS A 39 -4.15 31.91 12.43
N PRO A 40 -2.90 32.05 11.97
CA PRO A 40 -2.23 33.34 11.85
C PRO A 40 -3.02 34.37 11.02
N VAL A 41 -3.54 33.95 9.86
CA VAL A 41 -4.34 34.82 8.98
C VAL A 41 -5.61 35.33 9.65
N VAL A 42 -6.27 34.51 10.49
CA VAL A 42 -7.45 34.93 11.24
C VAL A 42 -7.07 36.04 12.23
N LYS A 43 -5.93 35.88 12.93
CA LYS A 43 -5.39 36.87 13.87
C LYS A 43 -4.97 38.17 13.18
N GLU A 44 -4.35 38.09 12.01
CA GLU A 44 -3.87 39.25 11.24
C GLU A 44 -5.02 40.03 10.57
N LEU A 45 -6.08 39.35 10.13
CA LEU A 45 -7.25 39.99 9.50
C LEU A 45 -8.23 40.59 10.52
N GLY A 46 -8.19 40.15 11.78
CA GLY A 46 -8.83 40.79 12.93
C GLY A 46 -10.33 41.07 12.75
N ASP A 47 -10.66 42.31 12.42
CA ASP A 47 -11.99 42.95 12.45
C ASP A 47 -13.11 42.29 11.59
N LEU A 48 -12.84 41.16 10.94
CA LEU A 48 -13.85 40.39 10.23
C LEU A 48 -14.71 39.57 11.19
N ASN A 49 -15.94 39.28 10.76
CA ASN A 49 -16.91 38.53 11.56
C ASN A 49 -16.68 37.02 11.46
N TRP A 50 -15.72 36.52 12.24
CA TRP A 50 -15.35 35.11 12.28
C TRP A 50 -16.25 34.28 13.21
N GLN A 51 -16.64 33.10 12.74
CA GLN A 51 -17.28 32.06 13.55
C GLN A 51 -16.47 30.76 13.46
N GLY A 52 -15.79 30.42 14.55
CA GLY A 52 -14.98 29.20 14.65
C GLY A 52 -15.77 27.97 15.03
N PHE A 53 -15.28 26.81 14.60
CA PHE A 53 -15.77 25.50 15.05
C PHE A 53 -14.92 24.86 16.14
N ASP A 54 -14.03 25.62 16.80
CA ASP A 54 -13.13 25.11 17.84
C ASP A 54 -13.89 24.38 18.98
N TYR A 55 -15.11 24.84 19.30
CA TYR A 55 -15.97 24.20 20.31
C TYR A 55 -16.42 22.78 19.95
N ILE A 56 -16.42 22.40 18.67
CA ILE A 56 -16.79 21.05 18.22
C ILE A 56 -15.65 20.07 18.55
N TYR A 57 -14.39 20.51 18.50
CA TYR A 57 -13.25 19.69 18.90
C TYR A 57 -13.27 19.35 20.39
N GLU A 58 -13.89 20.19 21.23
CA GLU A 58 -14.07 19.90 22.67
C GLU A 58 -15.20 18.90 22.96
N LYS A 59 -16.09 18.66 21.98
CA LYS A 59 -17.30 17.83 22.14
C LYS A 59 -17.07 16.36 21.80
N HIS A 60 -16.08 16.06 20.97
CA HIS A 60 -15.85 14.70 20.43
C HIS A 60 -14.45 14.22 20.78
N ASP A 61 -14.33 12.90 20.95
CA ASP A 61 -13.05 12.23 21.25
C ASP A 61 -12.30 11.81 19.97
N ASP A 62 -12.92 11.93 18.79
CA ASP A 62 -12.35 11.55 17.50
C ASP A 62 -12.60 12.62 16.40
N PHE A 63 -11.64 12.73 15.49
CA PHE A 63 -11.67 13.74 14.42
C PHE A 63 -12.76 13.52 13.37
N LEU A 64 -13.12 12.27 13.08
CA LEU A 64 -14.14 11.97 12.06
C LEU A 64 -15.51 12.54 12.46
N ASN A 65 -15.89 12.38 13.72
CA ASN A 65 -17.13 12.96 14.26
C ASN A 65 -17.09 14.49 14.31
N VAL A 66 -15.93 15.09 14.65
CA VAL A 66 -15.72 16.55 14.55
C VAL A 66 -15.99 17.03 13.13
N TYR A 67 -15.35 16.40 12.14
CA TYR A 67 -15.47 16.82 10.74
C TYR A 67 -16.89 16.61 10.20
N SER A 68 -17.56 15.51 10.55
CA SER A 68 -18.95 15.31 10.13
C SER A 68 -19.88 16.37 10.72
N GLU A 69 -19.75 16.72 12.00
CA GLU A 69 -20.61 17.73 12.63
C GLU A 69 -20.38 19.14 12.03
N ILE A 70 -19.14 19.51 11.75
CA ILE A 70 -18.82 20.77 11.05
C ILE A 70 -19.54 20.81 9.70
N VAL A 71 -19.42 19.74 8.92
CA VAL A 71 -20.01 19.64 7.57
C VAL A 71 -21.53 19.72 7.63
N ASP A 72 -22.15 18.94 8.51
CA ASP A 72 -23.61 18.91 8.64
C ASP A 72 -24.14 20.29 9.09
N THR A 73 -23.43 20.99 9.98
CA THR A 73 -23.75 22.36 10.41
C THR A 73 -23.65 23.36 9.26
N LEU A 74 -22.60 23.28 8.44
CA LEU A 74 -22.41 24.16 7.28
C LEU A 74 -23.50 23.94 6.22
N ILE A 75 -23.89 22.69 5.99
CA ILE A 75 -24.98 22.33 5.06
C ILE A 75 -26.31 22.88 5.54
N GLU A 76 -26.63 22.73 6.83
CA GLU A 76 -27.86 23.29 7.42
C GLU A 76 -27.90 24.82 7.26
N LYS A 77 -26.80 25.51 7.55
CA LYS A 77 -26.71 26.97 7.38
C LYS A 77 -26.84 27.41 5.92
N ALA A 78 -26.31 26.62 4.98
CA ALA A 78 -26.41 26.88 3.55
C ALA A 78 -27.86 26.81 3.01
N GLU A 79 -28.83 26.28 3.77
CA GLU A 79 -30.24 26.37 3.40
C GLU A 79 -30.79 27.81 3.48
N HIS A 80 -30.13 28.69 4.24
CA HIS A 80 -30.62 30.01 4.59
C HIS A 80 -29.70 31.15 4.12
N GLU A 81 -28.40 30.91 4.00
CA GLU A 81 -27.42 31.95 3.66
C GLU A 81 -26.27 31.43 2.79
N HIS A 82 -25.57 32.35 2.12
CA HIS A 82 -24.33 32.01 1.43
C HIS A 82 -23.21 31.79 2.45
N ILE A 83 -22.49 30.68 2.32
CA ILE A 83 -21.46 30.30 3.28
C ILE A 83 -20.08 30.58 2.71
N ILE A 84 -19.25 31.28 3.48
CA ILE A 84 -17.80 31.33 3.26
C ILE A 84 -17.16 30.54 4.40
N TYR A 85 -16.55 29.42 4.06
CA TYR A 85 -15.90 28.51 5.00
C TYR A 85 -14.39 28.52 4.77
N ALA A 86 -13.63 28.97 5.75
CA ALA A 86 -12.19 29.12 5.70
C ALA A 86 -11.49 27.94 6.38
N VAL A 87 -10.53 27.35 5.67
CA VAL A 87 -9.73 26.23 6.13
C VAL A 87 -8.23 26.57 6.08
N PRO A 88 -7.40 26.05 6.99
CA PRO A 88 -5.95 26.14 6.88
C PRO A 88 -5.43 25.48 5.60
N GLY A 89 -4.33 26.01 5.06
CA GLY A 89 -3.67 25.46 3.87
C GLY A 89 -4.48 25.64 2.58
N ASP A 90 -4.44 24.63 1.72
CA ASP A 90 -5.27 24.55 0.51
C ASP A 90 -6.47 23.63 0.75
N PRO A 91 -7.71 24.03 0.40
CA PRO A 91 -8.89 23.23 0.70
C PRO A 91 -8.94 21.88 -0.02
N MET A 92 -8.15 21.67 -1.06
CA MET A 92 -8.07 20.42 -1.82
C MET A 92 -6.90 19.52 -1.39
N VAL A 93 -6.09 19.92 -0.40
CA VAL A 93 -4.93 19.14 0.04
C VAL A 93 -5.04 18.78 1.52
N ALA A 94 -5.27 17.49 1.79
CA ALA A 94 -5.37 16.95 3.15
C ALA A 94 -6.40 17.67 4.06
N GLU A 95 -7.51 18.13 3.47
CA GLU A 95 -8.60 18.80 4.17
C GLU A 95 -9.91 18.00 4.06
N THR A 96 -10.17 17.18 5.08
CA THR A 96 -11.30 16.25 5.15
C THR A 96 -12.65 16.95 5.10
N THR A 97 -12.81 18.11 5.75
CA THR A 97 -14.10 18.80 5.77
C THR A 97 -14.51 19.29 4.38
N THR A 98 -13.56 19.70 3.55
CA THR A 98 -13.82 20.07 2.14
C THR A 98 -14.27 18.88 1.31
N GLN A 99 -13.65 17.71 1.50
CA GLN A 99 -14.05 16.49 0.78
C GLN A 99 -15.48 16.08 1.15
N PHE A 100 -15.81 16.05 2.44
CA PHE A 100 -17.16 15.73 2.90
C PHE A 100 -18.20 16.74 2.39
N LEU A 101 -17.86 18.02 2.29
CA LEU A 101 -18.75 19.02 1.68
C LEU A 101 -18.98 18.73 0.19
N LEU A 102 -17.92 18.45 -0.58
CA LEU A 102 -18.03 18.13 -2.01
C LEU A 102 -18.88 16.87 -2.27
N GLU A 103 -18.86 15.91 -1.34
CA GLU A 103 -19.66 14.68 -1.42
C GLU A 103 -21.13 14.89 -1.02
N LYS A 104 -21.38 15.63 0.06
CA LYS A 104 -22.72 15.75 0.67
C LYS A 104 -23.54 16.95 0.17
N ALA A 105 -22.90 18.04 -0.25
CA ALA A 105 -23.58 19.28 -0.60
C ALA A 105 -23.65 19.50 -2.13
N PRO A 106 -24.78 20.01 -2.66
CA PRO A 106 -25.00 20.10 -4.11
C PRO A 106 -24.30 21.29 -4.79
N ASP A 107 -23.90 22.34 -4.06
CA ASP A 107 -23.32 23.57 -4.60
C ASP A 107 -22.13 24.06 -3.75
N VAL A 108 -20.98 23.43 -3.96
CA VAL A 108 -19.72 23.75 -3.28
C VAL A 108 -18.70 24.24 -4.28
N HIS A 109 -18.13 25.41 -4.01
CA HIS A 109 -17.05 25.99 -4.77
C HIS A 109 -15.81 26.11 -3.88
N VAL A 110 -14.64 25.87 -4.47
CA VAL A 110 -13.37 25.96 -3.77
C VAL A 110 -12.54 27.09 -4.36
N LEU A 111 -11.96 27.91 -3.49
CA LEU A 111 -10.99 28.94 -3.82
C LEU A 111 -9.70 28.64 -3.08
N GLY A 112 -8.64 28.35 -3.84
CA GLY A 112 -7.41 27.73 -3.33
C GLY A 112 -6.65 28.59 -2.30
N GLY A 113 -5.68 27.93 -1.68
CA GLY A 113 -4.69 28.50 -0.77
C GLY A 113 -3.32 27.92 -1.08
N LYS A 114 -2.28 28.37 -0.38
CA LYS A 114 -0.97 27.73 -0.51
C LYS A 114 -0.96 26.41 0.28
N SER A 115 -0.74 25.29 -0.39
CA SER A 115 -0.53 23.99 0.26
C SER A 115 0.84 23.92 0.94
N PHE A 116 0.97 23.10 1.97
CA PHE A 116 2.24 22.82 2.65
C PHE A 116 3.26 22.05 1.78
N LEU A 117 2.80 21.39 0.70
CA LEU A 117 3.62 20.51 -0.12
C LEU A 117 4.85 21.22 -0.71
N ASP A 118 4.69 22.44 -1.22
CA ASP A 118 5.82 23.17 -1.79
C ASP A 118 6.87 23.52 -0.73
N ASP A 119 6.43 23.84 0.49
CA ASP A 119 7.32 24.14 1.60
C ASP A 119 8.01 22.87 2.10
N MET A 120 7.30 21.74 2.12
CA MET A 120 7.83 20.43 2.42
C MET A 120 8.95 20.05 1.44
N PHE A 121 8.71 20.11 0.13
CA PHE A 121 9.74 19.80 -0.87
C PHE A 121 10.96 20.73 -0.81
N ARG A 122 10.74 22.02 -0.53
CA ARG A 122 11.85 22.96 -0.28
C ARG A 122 12.63 22.61 0.99
N ALA A 123 11.95 22.25 2.08
CA ALA A 123 12.58 21.89 3.35
C ALA A 123 13.49 20.66 3.23
N VAL A 124 13.08 19.65 2.47
CA VAL A 124 13.91 18.44 2.27
C VAL A 124 14.85 18.53 1.09
N ASN A 125 14.77 19.61 0.30
CA ASN A 125 15.54 19.86 -0.91
C ASN A 125 15.39 18.75 -1.97
N ILE A 126 14.14 18.37 -2.27
CA ILE A 126 13.80 17.29 -3.21
C ILE A 126 12.73 17.77 -4.19
N ASP A 127 12.94 17.47 -5.47
CA ASP A 127 11.97 17.75 -6.54
C ASP A 127 10.88 16.66 -6.59
N PRO A 128 9.58 17.02 -6.60
CA PRO A 128 8.49 16.05 -6.74
C PRO A 128 8.32 15.44 -8.14
N ASN A 129 9.08 15.86 -9.15
CA ASN A 129 8.90 15.46 -10.55
C ASN A 129 8.97 13.93 -10.81
N ASP A 130 9.73 13.19 -10.00
CA ASP A 130 9.82 11.71 -10.09
C ASP A 130 8.59 10.99 -9.53
N GLY A 131 7.57 11.74 -9.09
CA GLY A 131 6.43 11.22 -8.36
C GLY A 131 6.70 11.07 -6.87
N PHE A 132 5.63 11.20 -6.09
CA PHE A 132 5.64 10.99 -4.64
C PHE A 132 4.29 10.44 -4.18
N THR A 133 4.27 9.91 -2.97
CA THR A 133 3.07 9.42 -2.31
C THR A 133 2.76 10.32 -1.12
N LEU A 134 1.50 10.73 -0.97
CA LEU A 134 1.00 11.42 0.21
C LEU A 134 0.07 10.47 0.97
N LEU A 135 0.40 10.18 2.23
CA LEU A 135 -0.36 9.26 3.09
C LEU A 135 -0.75 9.95 4.40
N ASP A 136 -1.81 9.45 5.03
CA ASP A 136 -2.26 9.86 6.35
C ASP A 136 -1.69 8.91 7.41
N GLY A 137 -1.00 9.45 8.41
CA GLY A 137 -0.40 8.68 9.50
C GLY A 137 -1.42 7.95 10.37
N THR A 138 -2.66 8.41 10.43
CA THR A 138 -3.73 7.80 11.25
C THR A 138 -4.41 6.60 10.58
N SER A 139 -4.20 6.43 9.27
CA SER A 139 -4.80 5.35 8.48
C SER A 139 -3.77 4.59 7.65
N LEU A 140 -2.50 4.61 8.09
CA LEU A 140 -1.40 3.98 7.37
C LEU A 140 -1.52 2.45 7.42
N SER A 141 -1.24 1.80 6.29
CA SER A 141 -1.14 0.34 6.20
C SER A 141 0.07 -0.07 5.36
N GLU A 142 0.60 -1.27 5.60
CA GLU A 142 1.71 -1.82 4.81
C GLU A 142 1.41 -1.78 3.29
N THR A 143 0.18 -2.11 2.91
CA THR A 143 -0.26 -2.16 1.50
C THR A 143 -0.32 -0.80 0.80
N SER A 144 -0.34 0.29 1.57
CA SER A 144 -0.29 1.66 1.02
C SER A 144 1.14 2.13 0.71
N LEU A 145 2.15 1.42 1.21
CA LEU A 145 3.55 1.83 1.09
C LEU A 145 4.11 1.52 -0.30
N ASN A 146 4.80 2.51 -0.87
CA ASN A 146 5.55 2.35 -2.10
C ASN A 146 7.00 2.82 -1.91
N ILE A 147 7.91 1.86 -1.76
CA ILE A 147 9.34 2.11 -1.52
C ILE A 147 10.08 2.75 -2.71
N ARG A 148 9.45 2.79 -3.90
CA ARG A 148 10.04 3.29 -5.14
C ARG A 148 9.86 4.80 -5.35
N THR A 149 8.97 5.42 -4.57
CA THR A 149 8.68 6.86 -4.62
C THR A 149 8.97 7.50 -3.28
N ASN A 150 9.26 8.81 -3.28
CA ASN A 150 9.33 9.55 -2.03
C ASN A 150 7.95 9.55 -1.37
N THR A 151 7.88 9.39 -0.06
CA THR A 151 6.62 9.35 0.68
C THR A 151 6.57 10.49 1.69
N ILE A 152 5.45 11.21 1.74
CA ILE A 152 5.12 12.18 2.77
C ILE A 152 3.97 11.58 3.58
N ILE A 153 4.14 11.47 4.89
CA ILE A 153 3.09 11.06 5.82
C ILE A 153 2.72 12.26 6.68
N THR A 154 1.45 12.67 6.62
CA THR A 154 0.89 13.77 7.43
C THR A 154 0.36 13.27 8.77
N GLN A 155 -0.01 14.21 9.66
CA GLN A 155 -0.64 13.92 10.95
C GLN A 155 0.24 13.12 11.93
N VAL A 156 1.54 13.39 11.96
CA VAL A 156 2.46 12.75 12.92
C VAL A 156 2.47 13.55 14.23
N TYR A 157 1.36 13.52 14.96
CA TYR A 157 1.12 14.50 16.03
C TYR A 157 1.51 14.06 17.43
N ASP A 158 1.60 12.76 17.69
CA ASP A 158 2.02 12.24 18.98
C ASP A 158 2.93 11.02 18.85
N GLN A 159 3.49 10.62 19.99
CA GLN A 159 4.43 9.51 20.07
C GLN A 159 3.80 8.16 19.72
N LEU A 160 2.51 7.96 20.00
CA LEU A 160 1.81 6.71 19.70
C LEU A 160 1.66 6.56 18.18
N VAL A 161 1.16 7.60 17.50
CA VAL A 161 1.05 7.62 16.03
C VAL A 161 2.41 7.48 15.38
N ALA A 162 3.44 8.17 15.88
CA ALA A 162 4.80 8.00 15.37
C ALA A 162 5.33 6.56 15.54
N SER A 163 5.00 5.90 16.64
CA SER A 163 5.37 4.49 16.90
C SER A 163 4.66 3.54 15.93
N ASP A 164 3.37 3.74 15.69
CA ASP A 164 2.57 2.92 14.78
C ASP A 164 3.03 3.08 13.32
N ILE A 165 3.33 4.31 12.91
CA ILE A 165 3.93 4.61 11.61
C ILE A 165 5.28 3.91 11.48
N LYS A 166 6.15 4.00 12.50
CA LYS A 166 7.47 3.37 12.50
C LYS A 166 7.35 1.86 12.27
N VAL A 167 6.53 1.17 13.07
CA VAL A 167 6.35 -0.30 12.95
C VAL A 167 5.84 -0.66 11.56
N THR A 168 4.85 0.08 11.05
CA THR A 168 4.30 -0.16 9.71
C THR A 168 5.33 0.06 8.60
N LEU A 169 6.19 1.07 8.72
CA LEU A 169 7.26 1.32 7.76
C LEU A 169 8.34 0.23 7.81
N MET A 170 8.68 -0.31 8.98
CA MET A 170 9.70 -1.36 9.14
C MET A 170 9.32 -2.68 8.45
N GLU A 171 8.04 -2.90 8.12
CA GLU A 171 7.61 -4.03 7.29
C GLU A 171 8.15 -3.96 5.85
N ARG A 172 8.51 -2.77 5.35
CA ARG A 172 8.93 -2.54 3.94
C ARG A 172 10.25 -1.80 3.79
N TYR A 173 10.65 -1.03 4.79
CA TYR A 173 11.88 -0.26 4.81
C TYR A 173 12.86 -0.85 5.82
N PRO A 174 14.17 -0.82 5.54
CA PRO A 174 15.18 -1.16 6.53
C PRO A 174 15.07 -0.30 7.78
N ASP A 175 15.34 -0.90 8.94
CA ASP A 175 15.28 -0.23 10.25
C ASP A 175 16.12 1.05 10.30
N ASP A 176 17.27 1.06 9.61
CA ASP A 176 18.22 2.17 9.57
C ASP A 176 17.96 3.17 8.42
N HIS A 177 16.86 2.99 7.67
CA HIS A 177 16.52 3.86 6.55
C HIS A 177 16.36 5.31 7.02
N PRO A 178 17.04 6.29 6.38
CA PRO A 178 16.98 7.67 6.84
C PRO A 178 15.61 8.27 6.56
N VAL A 179 14.98 8.81 7.60
CA VAL A 179 13.73 9.56 7.51
C VAL A 179 13.93 10.99 8.00
N LYS A 180 13.02 11.89 7.62
CA LYS A 180 13.05 13.29 8.02
C LYS A 180 11.72 13.69 8.64
N LEU A 181 11.74 14.04 9.91
CA LEU A 181 10.62 14.75 10.53
C LEU A 181 10.74 16.22 10.16
N VAL A 182 9.65 16.77 9.64
CA VAL A 182 9.58 18.17 9.23
C VAL A 182 8.43 18.83 9.97
N SER A 183 8.77 19.80 10.81
CA SER A 183 7.83 20.66 11.49
C SER A 183 8.10 22.12 11.13
N ASN A 184 7.14 22.99 11.41
CA ASN A 184 7.28 24.43 11.23
C ASN A 184 7.83 24.86 9.86
N ALA A 185 7.40 24.25 8.75
CA ALA A 185 7.92 24.56 7.40
C ALA A 185 7.52 25.97 6.89
N ARG A 186 7.81 27.02 7.66
CA ARG A 186 7.43 28.41 7.46
C ARG A 186 8.49 29.13 6.65
N LEU A 187 8.13 29.70 5.51
CA LEU A 187 8.88 30.78 4.85
C LEU A 187 10.42 30.60 4.77
N GLY A 188 10.91 29.36 4.62
CA GLY A 188 12.34 29.04 4.49
C GLY A 188 13.08 28.62 5.78
N GLU A 189 12.43 28.64 6.94
CA GLU A 189 12.95 28.10 8.20
C GLU A 189 12.07 26.90 8.60
N ALA A 190 12.40 25.72 8.09
CA ALA A 190 11.77 24.46 8.50
C ALA A 190 12.68 23.75 9.50
N ASP A 191 12.09 23.23 10.58
CA ASP A 191 12.79 22.35 11.51
C ASP A 191 12.81 20.95 10.89
N VAL A 192 13.98 20.57 10.35
CA VAL A 192 14.18 19.26 9.72
C VAL A 192 15.08 18.41 10.58
N ILE A 193 14.50 17.38 11.19
CA ILE A 193 15.23 16.41 12.00
C ILE A 193 15.42 15.16 11.14
N SER A 194 16.67 14.84 10.81
CA SER A 194 17.02 13.59 10.12
C SER A 194 17.40 12.54 11.16
N CYS A 195 16.80 11.37 11.10
CA CYS A 195 17.09 10.24 11.98
C CYS A 195 16.92 8.90 11.23
N PRO A 196 17.48 7.80 11.74
CA PRO A 196 17.11 6.46 11.29
C PRO A 196 15.64 6.16 11.61
N LEU A 197 14.98 5.34 10.78
CA LEU A 197 13.58 4.96 10.97
C LEU A 197 13.31 4.40 12.37
N TYR A 198 14.21 3.56 12.92
CA TYR A 198 14.02 2.99 14.25
C TYR A 198 14.01 4.01 15.41
N GLU A 199 14.47 5.26 15.20
CA GLU A 199 14.53 6.33 16.22
C GLU A 199 13.45 7.41 16.07
N MET A 200 12.63 7.37 15.02
CA MET A 200 11.76 8.51 14.66
C MET A 200 10.74 8.90 15.75
N ASP A 201 10.30 7.94 16.58
CA ASP A 201 9.33 8.12 17.65
C ASP A 201 9.96 8.58 18.98
N HIS A 202 11.28 8.78 19.04
CA HIS A 202 11.96 9.31 20.22
C HIS A 202 12.00 10.85 20.27
N HIS A 203 11.48 11.53 19.25
CA HIS A 203 11.49 12.99 19.17
C HIS A 203 10.25 13.59 19.87
N ALA A 204 10.49 14.50 20.83
CA ALA A 204 9.45 15.01 21.73
C ALA A 204 8.59 16.16 21.15
N GLU A 205 8.99 16.79 20.05
CA GLU A 205 8.31 17.95 19.46
C GLU A 205 7.35 17.55 18.32
N LEU A 206 6.54 16.50 18.55
CA LEU A 206 5.48 16.11 17.62
C LEU A 206 4.26 17.01 17.79
N SER A 207 3.61 17.30 16.66
CA SER A 207 2.41 18.15 16.60
C SER A 207 1.62 17.90 15.32
N ASN A 208 0.39 18.39 15.24
CA ASN A 208 -0.46 18.30 14.04
C ASN A 208 0.15 18.93 12.78
N LEU A 209 1.25 19.70 12.93
CA LEU A 209 1.99 20.32 11.82
C LEU A 209 3.25 19.54 11.45
N THR A 210 3.50 18.41 12.11
CA THR A 210 4.66 17.56 11.83
C THR A 210 4.30 16.55 10.75
N SER A 211 5.14 16.53 9.71
CA SER A 211 5.07 15.54 8.64
C SER A 211 6.33 14.71 8.62
N LEU A 212 6.22 13.45 8.24
CA LEU A 212 7.35 12.57 7.99
C LEU A 212 7.62 12.51 6.49
N PHE A 213 8.87 12.75 6.10
CA PHE A 213 9.34 12.52 4.75
C PHE A 213 10.25 11.28 4.72
N ILE A 214 9.92 10.34 3.85
CA ILE A 214 10.67 9.11 3.62
C ILE A 214 11.19 9.15 2.18
N PRO A 215 12.53 9.20 1.98
CA PRO A 215 13.10 9.12 0.64
C PRO A 215 12.86 7.73 0.04
N LYS A 216 12.72 7.67 -1.29
CA LYS A 216 12.69 6.40 -2.02
C LYS A 216 13.94 5.56 -1.75
N ILE A 217 13.79 4.24 -1.82
CA ILE A 217 14.92 3.32 -1.81
C ILE A 217 15.74 3.53 -3.08
N THR A 218 17.06 3.63 -2.91
CA THR A 218 18.02 3.85 -4.02
C THR A 218 19.04 2.74 -4.15
N LYS A 219 19.26 1.95 -3.08
CA LYS A 219 20.11 0.78 -3.11
C LYS A 219 19.32 -0.41 -3.62
N GLU A 220 19.85 -1.12 -4.61
CA GLU A 220 19.14 -2.23 -5.25
C GLU A 220 18.94 -3.40 -4.30
N GLU A 221 19.86 -3.64 -3.36
CA GLU A 221 19.78 -4.74 -2.39
C GLU A 221 18.55 -4.59 -1.47
N GLN A 222 18.10 -3.36 -1.25
CA GLN A 222 16.90 -3.07 -0.46
C GLN A 222 15.60 -3.30 -1.26
N LEU A 223 15.69 -3.59 -2.56
CA LEU A 223 14.56 -3.93 -3.43
C LEU A 223 14.39 -5.44 -3.64
N TYR A 224 15.23 -6.29 -3.05
CA TYR A 224 15.19 -7.74 -3.30
C TYR A 224 13.88 -8.42 -2.83
N GLY A 225 13.21 -7.85 -1.82
CA GLY A 225 11.87 -8.29 -1.40
C GLY A 225 10.72 -7.77 -2.28
N ASP A 226 11.00 -6.94 -3.28
CA ASP A 226 9.98 -6.35 -4.16
C ASP A 226 9.72 -7.23 -5.39
N PHE A 227 8.46 -7.62 -5.57
CA PHE A 227 8.05 -8.50 -6.66
C PHE A 227 8.35 -7.94 -8.06
N GLN A 228 8.22 -6.63 -8.25
CA GLN A 228 8.53 -6.01 -9.54
C GLN A 228 10.04 -6.04 -9.81
N TYR A 229 10.88 -5.93 -8.78
CA TYR A 229 12.33 -6.07 -8.93
C TYR A 229 12.71 -7.53 -9.28
N LEU A 230 12.02 -8.52 -8.69
CA LEU A 230 12.14 -9.92 -9.11
C LEU A 230 11.78 -10.10 -10.60
N GLU A 231 10.64 -9.58 -11.06
CA GLU A 231 10.26 -9.63 -12.49
C GLU A 231 11.35 -9.05 -13.39
N GLN A 232 11.87 -7.85 -13.05
CA GLN A 232 12.94 -7.19 -13.80
C GLN A 232 14.25 -8.00 -13.82
N THR A 233 14.58 -8.64 -12.70
CA THR A 233 15.77 -9.47 -12.57
C THR A 233 15.66 -10.68 -13.49
N ILE A 234 14.54 -11.39 -13.47
CA ILE A 234 14.31 -12.56 -14.35
C ILE A 234 14.27 -12.15 -15.83
N ASP A 235 13.59 -11.06 -16.16
CA ASP A 235 13.57 -10.51 -17.53
C ASP A 235 15.00 -10.22 -18.04
N THR A 236 15.88 -9.71 -17.17
CA THR A 236 17.28 -9.44 -17.50
C THR A 236 18.05 -10.74 -17.74
N LEU A 237 17.84 -11.76 -16.89
CA LEU A 237 18.50 -13.07 -17.04
C LEU A 237 18.16 -13.77 -18.36
N VAL A 238 16.90 -13.71 -18.80
CA VAL A 238 16.44 -14.37 -20.04
C VAL A 238 16.64 -13.53 -21.30
N SER A 239 17.12 -12.29 -21.16
CA SER A 239 17.38 -11.37 -22.27
C SER A 239 18.52 -11.86 -23.19
N GLU A 240 18.70 -11.22 -24.35
CA GLU A 240 19.75 -11.59 -25.31
C GLU A 240 21.17 -11.48 -24.71
N GLU A 241 21.38 -10.44 -23.90
CA GLU A 241 22.61 -10.15 -23.15
C GLU A 241 22.65 -10.80 -21.75
N GLY A 242 21.61 -11.57 -21.40
CA GLY A 242 21.47 -12.23 -20.12
C GLY A 242 22.32 -13.48 -19.98
N CYS A 243 22.01 -14.27 -18.95
CA CYS A 243 22.74 -15.48 -18.63
C CYS A 243 22.61 -16.53 -19.76
N PRO A 244 23.74 -17.15 -20.19
CA PRO A 244 23.71 -18.16 -21.26
C PRO A 244 22.81 -19.36 -20.97
N TRP A 245 22.64 -19.73 -19.70
CA TRP A 245 21.78 -20.84 -19.31
C TRP A 245 20.30 -20.44 -19.33
N ASP A 246 19.95 -19.29 -18.75
CA ASP A 246 18.55 -18.83 -18.66
C ASP A 246 17.95 -18.54 -20.05
N LYS A 247 18.71 -17.88 -20.93
CA LYS A 247 18.20 -17.45 -22.24
C LYS A 247 17.87 -18.59 -23.21
N VAL A 248 18.44 -19.79 -23.00
CA VAL A 248 18.19 -20.98 -23.84
C VAL A 248 17.09 -21.86 -23.28
N GLN A 249 16.54 -21.54 -22.11
CA GLN A 249 15.46 -22.32 -21.52
C GLN A 249 14.17 -22.19 -22.33
N THR A 250 13.38 -23.25 -22.25
CA THR A 250 12.04 -23.37 -22.84
C THR A 250 11.12 -23.96 -21.77
N HIS A 251 9.80 -23.86 -21.97
CA HIS A 251 8.86 -24.55 -21.09
C HIS A 251 9.17 -26.05 -20.96
N GLU A 252 9.67 -26.68 -22.02
CA GLU A 252 9.97 -28.11 -22.05
C GLU A 252 11.23 -28.47 -21.24
N THR A 253 12.29 -27.67 -21.33
CA THR A 253 13.54 -27.91 -20.59
C THR A 253 13.38 -27.66 -19.09
N LEU A 254 12.46 -26.79 -18.70
CA LEU A 254 12.23 -26.42 -17.30
C LEU A 254 11.36 -27.40 -16.51
N LYS A 255 10.57 -28.26 -17.18
CA LYS A 255 9.63 -29.18 -16.49
C LYS A 255 10.26 -30.06 -15.43
N ARG A 256 11.54 -30.44 -15.60
CA ARG A 256 12.23 -31.30 -14.63
C ARG A 256 12.49 -30.56 -13.32
N TYR A 257 12.91 -29.29 -13.39
CA TYR A 257 13.27 -28.50 -12.22
C TYR A 257 12.03 -28.24 -11.36
N VAL A 258 10.87 -28.04 -11.97
CA VAL A 258 9.58 -27.97 -11.22
C VAL A 258 9.34 -29.19 -10.33
N LEU A 259 9.79 -30.39 -10.74
CA LEU A 259 9.69 -31.58 -9.89
C LEU A 259 10.81 -31.65 -8.87
N GLU A 260 12.04 -31.30 -9.26
CA GLU A 260 13.21 -31.26 -8.37
C GLU A 260 12.93 -30.33 -7.17
N GLU A 261 12.58 -29.05 -7.40
CA GLU A 261 12.34 -28.09 -6.30
C GLU A 261 11.11 -28.48 -5.45
N ALA A 262 10.13 -29.16 -6.07
CA ALA A 262 8.98 -29.66 -5.31
C ALA A 262 9.36 -30.80 -4.36
N PHE A 263 10.34 -31.64 -4.71
CA PHE A 263 10.86 -32.67 -3.80
C PHE A 263 11.77 -32.06 -2.74
N GLU A 264 12.60 -31.08 -3.07
CA GLU A 264 13.46 -30.38 -2.11
C GLU A 264 12.58 -29.63 -1.08
N LEU A 265 11.48 -28.99 -1.51
CA LEU A 265 10.50 -28.43 -0.56
C LEU A 265 9.87 -29.49 0.35
N ILE A 266 9.54 -30.68 -0.17
CA ILE A 266 9.00 -31.77 0.67
C ILE A 266 10.04 -32.20 1.70
N GLU A 267 11.31 -32.28 1.31
CA GLU A 267 12.42 -32.59 2.21
C GLU A 267 12.56 -31.55 3.33
N ALA A 268 12.55 -30.26 2.98
CA ALA A 268 12.60 -29.18 3.95
C ALA A 268 11.41 -29.22 4.95
N ILE A 269 10.20 -29.54 4.47
CA ILE A 269 9.01 -29.68 5.33
C ILE A 269 9.17 -30.84 6.31
N ASP A 270 9.62 -32.01 5.84
CA ASP A 270 9.79 -33.18 6.70
C ASP A 270 10.87 -32.99 7.77
N GLU A 271 11.85 -32.14 7.49
CA GLU A 271 12.95 -31.82 8.40
C GLU A 271 12.64 -30.66 9.36
N ASP A 272 11.45 -30.06 9.23
CA ASP A 272 11.05 -28.83 9.94
C ASP A 272 12.10 -27.70 9.76
N ASP A 273 12.78 -27.65 8.60
CA ASP A 273 13.84 -26.67 8.29
C ASP A 273 13.23 -25.43 7.61
N ILE A 274 13.00 -24.39 8.40
CA ILE A 274 12.36 -23.15 7.93
C ILE A 274 13.23 -22.40 6.92
N ASP A 275 14.55 -22.37 7.09
CA ASP A 275 15.43 -21.63 6.19
C ASP A 275 15.46 -22.30 4.82
N HIS A 276 15.56 -23.64 4.79
CA HIS A 276 15.49 -24.43 3.57
C HIS A 276 14.09 -24.33 2.93
N MET A 277 13.01 -24.34 3.71
CA MET A 277 11.66 -24.11 3.18
C MET A 277 11.53 -22.77 2.45
N ILE A 278 12.16 -21.70 2.97
CA ILE A 278 12.15 -20.39 2.32
C ILE A 278 12.91 -20.42 0.99
N GLU A 279 14.07 -21.08 0.95
CA GLU A 279 14.88 -21.30 -0.25
C GLU A 279 14.07 -22.03 -1.34
N GLU A 280 13.50 -23.19 -1.01
CA GLU A 280 12.77 -24.03 -1.97
C GLU A 280 11.45 -23.43 -2.46
N LEU A 281 10.74 -22.69 -1.59
CA LEU A 281 9.60 -21.89 -2.03
C LEU A 281 10.03 -20.79 -3.01
N GLY A 282 11.22 -20.22 -2.81
CA GLY A 282 11.88 -19.30 -3.72
C GLY A 282 12.18 -19.94 -5.07
N ASP A 283 12.69 -21.16 -5.10
CA ASP A 283 13.02 -21.87 -6.34
C ASP A 283 11.79 -22.35 -7.11
N ILE A 284 10.72 -22.75 -6.41
CA ILE A 284 9.41 -22.95 -7.05
C ILE A 284 8.90 -21.65 -7.67
N LEU A 285 9.05 -20.51 -6.98
CA LEU A 285 8.68 -19.21 -7.52
C LEU A 285 9.56 -18.84 -8.73
N LEU A 286 10.86 -19.13 -8.70
CA LEU A 286 11.78 -18.96 -9.82
C LEU A 286 11.27 -19.70 -11.06
N GLN A 287 10.83 -20.96 -10.91
CA GLN A 287 10.25 -21.71 -12.04
C GLN A 287 9.01 -20.99 -12.60
N VAL A 288 8.09 -20.52 -11.75
CA VAL A 288 6.92 -19.74 -12.20
C VAL A 288 7.34 -18.50 -12.97
N MET A 289 8.34 -17.76 -12.48
CA MET A 289 8.83 -16.54 -13.11
C MET A 289 9.54 -16.82 -14.44
N LEU A 290 10.37 -17.87 -14.55
CA LEU A 290 11.02 -18.26 -15.80
C LEU A 290 10.01 -18.66 -16.87
N HIS A 291 8.99 -19.45 -16.49
CA HIS A 291 7.89 -19.78 -17.40
C HIS A 291 7.13 -18.52 -17.84
N ALA A 292 6.84 -17.58 -16.94
CA ALA A 292 6.20 -16.32 -17.29
C ALA A 292 7.06 -15.45 -18.24
N ALA A 293 8.37 -15.37 -18.00
CA ALA A 293 9.29 -14.60 -18.83
C ALA A 293 9.43 -15.19 -20.25
N ILE A 294 9.48 -16.53 -20.37
CA ILE A 294 9.45 -17.22 -21.67
C ILE A 294 8.12 -16.96 -22.40
N GLY A 295 6.99 -17.09 -21.69
CA GLY A 295 5.67 -16.79 -22.24
C GLY A 295 5.57 -15.35 -22.76
N LYS A 296 6.18 -14.39 -22.05
CA LYS A 296 6.21 -12.97 -22.40
C LYS A 296 7.03 -12.73 -23.65
N LYS A 297 8.21 -13.37 -23.75
CA LYS A 297 9.08 -13.33 -24.94
C LYS A 297 8.38 -13.89 -26.18
N GLU A 298 7.57 -14.92 -26.02
CA GLU A 298 6.79 -15.56 -27.08
C GLU A 298 5.43 -14.86 -27.34
N ALA A 299 5.14 -13.77 -26.62
CA ALA A 299 3.88 -13.02 -26.66
C ALA A 299 2.64 -13.90 -26.41
N TYR A 300 2.76 -14.93 -25.57
CA TYR A 300 1.68 -15.82 -25.18
C TYR A 300 1.01 -15.41 -23.87
N PHE A 301 1.79 -15.16 -22.83
CA PHE A 301 1.29 -14.69 -21.53
C PHE A 301 2.41 -14.06 -20.69
N ASP A 302 2.08 -13.30 -19.65
CA ASP A 302 3.06 -12.85 -18.64
C ASP A 302 2.68 -13.24 -17.21
N VAL A 303 3.51 -12.83 -16.23
CA VAL A 303 3.28 -13.12 -14.81
C VAL A 303 1.98 -12.51 -14.29
N ARG A 304 1.51 -11.40 -14.87
CA ARG A 304 0.28 -10.73 -14.44
C ARG A 304 -0.93 -11.59 -14.78
N GLU A 305 -0.93 -12.25 -15.93
CA GLU A 305 -2.00 -13.19 -16.30
C GLU A 305 -2.01 -14.44 -15.41
N VAL A 306 -0.84 -14.92 -14.98
CA VAL A 306 -0.71 -16.00 -13.98
C VAL A 306 -1.34 -15.58 -12.65
N ILE A 307 -0.96 -14.42 -12.13
CA ILE A 307 -1.49 -13.85 -10.88
C ILE A 307 -2.99 -13.60 -11.00
N GLN A 308 -3.44 -12.94 -12.06
CA GLN A 308 -4.86 -12.66 -12.29
C GLN A 308 -5.68 -13.95 -12.32
N THR A 309 -5.19 -14.99 -12.99
CA THR A 309 -5.86 -16.29 -13.07
C THR A 309 -5.95 -16.95 -11.70
N LEU A 310 -4.86 -16.91 -10.91
CA LEU A 310 -4.82 -17.43 -9.55
C LEU A 310 -5.79 -16.66 -8.64
N THR A 311 -5.66 -15.35 -8.56
CA THR A 311 -6.48 -14.48 -7.70
C THR A 311 -7.96 -14.60 -8.04
N SER A 312 -8.34 -14.50 -9.31
CA SER A 312 -9.74 -14.63 -9.75
C SER A 312 -10.32 -16.01 -9.40
N LYS A 313 -9.52 -17.07 -9.50
CA LYS A 313 -9.91 -18.43 -9.11
C LYS A 313 -10.09 -18.53 -7.60
N MET A 314 -9.20 -17.94 -6.81
CA MET A 314 -9.27 -17.99 -5.34
C MET A 314 -10.47 -17.19 -4.83
N ILE A 315 -10.71 -15.98 -5.32
CA ILE A 315 -11.89 -15.19 -4.95
C ILE A 315 -13.18 -15.94 -5.29
N ARG A 316 -13.32 -16.41 -6.54
CA ARG A 316 -14.54 -17.11 -6.98
C ARG A 316 -14.83 -18.39 -6.19
N ARG A 317 -13.80 -19.14 -5.78
CA ARG A 317 -13.97 -20.41 -5.05
C ARG A 317 -14.15 -20.24 -3.53
N HIS A 318 -14.02 -19.02 -3.02
CA HIS A 318 -14.27 -18.70 -1.61
C HIS A 318 -15.34 -17.60 -1.47
N PRO A 319 -16.57 -17.83 -1.98
CA PRO A 319 -17.67 -16.88 -1.82
C PRO A 319 -18.08 -16.69 -0.35
N HIS A 320 -17.57 -17.53 0.56
CA HIS A 320 -17.75 -17.40 2.00
C HIS A 320 -16.73 -16.52 2.70
N VAL A 321 -15.64 -16.17 2.01
CA VAL A 321 -14.66 -15.17 2.49
C VAL A 321 -14.87 -13.84 1.76
N PHE A 322 -15.14 -13.89 0.45
CA PHE A 322 -15.18 -12.70 -0.41
C PHE A 322 -16.59 -12.33 -0.91
N GLY A 323 -17.63 -12.98 -0.41
CA GLY A 323 -19.03 -12.73 -0.78
C GLY A 323 -19.96 -13.03 0.39
N ASP A 324 -21.24 -13.27 0.09
CA ASP A 324 -22.29 -13.37 1.12
C ASP A 324 -22.64 -14.81 1.54
N GLN A 325 -21.93 -15.83 1.02
CA GLN A 325 -22.30 -17.22 1.28
C GLN A 325 -21.75 -17.70 2.63
N GLU A 326 -22.54 -18.28 3.50
CA GLU A 326 -22.00 -18.83 4.76
C GLU A 326 -21.46 -20.26 4.58
N ALA A 327 -20.39 -20.60 5.31
CA ALA A 327 -19.86 -21.95 5.46
C ALA A 327 -19.54 -22.20 6.93
N ASN A 328 -20.17 -23.21 7.54
CA ASN A 328 -20.04 -23.46 8.98
C ASN A 328 -19.02 -24.56 9.30
N ASP A 329 -18.75 -25.46 8.35
CA ASP A 329 -17.83 -26.57 8.53
C ASP A 329 -17.09 -26.95 7.23
N ILE A 330 -16.20 -27.93 7.35
CA ILE A 330 -15.37 -28.43 6.24
C ILE A 330 -16.22 -29.08 5.14
N GLU A 331 -17.36 -29.69 5.46
CA GLU A 331 -18.22 -30.33 4.45
C GLU A 331 -18.95 -29.27 3.60
N ASP A 332 -19.41 -28.19 4.23
CA ASP A 332 -19.91 -27.00 3.53
C ASP A 332 -18.85 -26.46 2.57
N LEU A 333 -17.59 -26.30 3.03
CA LEU A 333 -16.49 -25.82 2.20
C LEU A 333 -16.21 -26.74 0.99
N LYS A 334 -16.18 -28.06 1.20
CA LYS A 334 -16.00 -29.03 0.10
C LYS A 334 -17.12 -28.94 -0.93
N LYS A 335 -18.36 -28.76 -0.48
CA LYS A 335 -19.53 -28.62 -1.35
C LYS A 335 -19.43 -27.33 -2.17
N ILE A 336 -19.20 -26.19 -1.51
CA ILE A 336 -19.04 -24.88 -2.16
C ILE A 336 -17.92 -24.94 -3.22
N TRP A 337 -16.76 -25.48 -2.85
CA TRP A 337 -15.64 -25.61 -3.76
C TRP A 337 -15.96 -26.47 -5.00
N ASN A 338 -16.67 -27.58 -4.80
CA ASN A 338 -17.05 -28.46 -5.91
C ASN A 338 -18.10 -27.81 -6.81
N ASP A 339 -19.07 -27.10 -6.24
CA ASP A 339 -20.12 -26.40 -7.00
C ASP A 339 -19.51 -25.27 -7.84
N GLU A 340 -18.65 -24.43 -7.27
CA GLU A 340 -17.94 -23.36 -8.00
C GLU A 340 -17.05 -23.92 -9.10
N LYS A 341 -16.38 -25.04 -8.86
CA LYS A 341 -15.56 -25.72 -9.86
C LYS A 341 -16.39 -26.30 -11.02
N GLN A 342 -17.63 -26.71 -10.78
CA GLN A 342 -18.53 -27.17 -11.84
C GLN A 342 -19.01 -26.00 -12.71
N LYS A 343 -19.27 -24.83 -12.11
CA LYS A 343 -19.66 -23.61 -12.84
C LYS A 343 -18.59 -23.12 -13.81
N GLU A 344 -17.31 -23.45 -13.59
CA GLU A 344 -16.20 -23.12 -14.50
C GLU A 344 -16.30 -23.79 -15.89
N GLY A 345 -17.22 -24.76 -16.10
CA GLY A 345 -17.49 -25.32 -17.43
C GLY A 345 -16.32 -26.11 -18.05
N LYS A 346 -15.30 -26.46 -17.26
CA LYS A 346 -14.12 -27.20 -17.74
C LYS A 346 -14.53 -28.61 -18.16
N VAL A 347 -14.03 -29.03 -19.33
CA VAL A 347 -14.23 -30.40 -19.83
C VAL A 347 -13.74 -31.40 -18.78
N LYS A 348 -14.60 -32.37 -18.42
CA LYS A 348 -14.20 -33.46 -17.53
C LYS A 348 -13.10 -34.26 -18.23
N ARG A 349 -11.87 -34.14 -17.74
CA ARG A 349 -10.76 -35.03 -18.06
C ARG A 349 -10.47 -35.95 -16.88
N GLU A 350 -9.96 -37.14 -17.18
CA GLU A 350 -9.38 -37.99 -16.15
C GLU A 350 -8.19 -37.26 -15.51
N LYS A 351 -8.16 -37.26 -14.18
CA LYS A 351 -7.15 -36.56 -13.40
C LYS A 351 -6.14 -37.55 -12.88
N LEU A 352 -5.06 -37.73 -13.62
CA LEU A 352 -3.97 -38.62 -13.25
C LEU A 352 -3.00 -37.97 -12.24
N GLU A 353 -3.06 -36.65 -12.07
CA GLU A 353 -2.10 -35.89 -11.27
C GLU A 353 -2.07 -36.36 -9.81
N LYS A 354 -3.23 -36.74 -9.27
CA LYS A 354 -3.32 -37.31 -7.90
C LYS A 354 -2.63 -38.66 -7.77
N ILE A 355 -2.79 -39.53 -8.78
CA ILE A 355 -2.17 -40.86 -8.79
C ILE A 355 -0.65 -40.71 -8.86
N PHE A 356 -0.16 -39.79 -9.70
CA PHE A 356 1.26 -39.48 -9.77
C PHE A 356 1.79 -38.93 -8.45
N ALA A 357 1.08 -37.98 -7.82
CA ALA A 357 1.48 -37.45 -6.52
C ALA A 357 1.56 -38.55 -5.44
N ASP A 358 0.52 -39.39 -5.31
CA ASP A 358 0.50 -40.50 -4.36
C ASP A 358 1.66 -41.49 -4.61
N TYR A 359 1.97 -41.75 -5.88
CA TYR A 359 3.06 -42.62 -6.27
C TYR A 359 4.43 -42.02 -5.93
N PHE A 360 4.65 -40.76 -6.31
CA PHE A 360 5.91 -40.06 -6.06
C PHE A 360 6.21 -39.88 -4.57
N LEU A 361 5.20 -39.54 -3.76
CA LEU A 361 5.36 -39.41 -2.31
C LEU A 361 5.74 -40.74 -1.66
N LYS A 362 5.07 -41.85 -2.04
CA LYS A 362 5.45 -43.17 -1.51
C LYS A 362 6.85 -43.61 -1.94
N LEU A 363 7.25 -43.29 -3.17
CA LEU A 363 8.61 -43.55 -3.64
C LEU A 363 9.61 -42.76 -2.80
N TYR A 364 9.35 -41.47 -2.62
CA TYR A 364 10.16 -40.57 -1.80
C TYR A 364 10.30 -41.08 -0.36
N ASP A 365 9.19 -41.40 0.33
CA ASP A 365 9.19 -41.94 1.70
C ASP A 365 10.05 -43.20 1.82
N LYS A 366 9.89 -44.13 0.87
CA LYS A 366 10.68 -45.37 0.84
C LYS A 366 12.16 -45.08 0.70
N THR A 367 12.51 -44.12 -0.15
CA THR A 367 13.92 -43.80 -0.42
C THR A 367 14.59 -43.05 0.73
N LYS A 368 13.84 -42.19 1.42
CA LYS A 368 14.28 -41.47 2.61
C LYS A 368 14.52 -42.40 3.79
N LEU A 369 13.57 -43.30 4.08
CA LEU A 369 13.69 -44.28 5.17
C LEU A 369 14.87 -45.26 4.99
N GLU A 370 15.21 -45.59 3.74
CA GLU A 370 16.28 -46.55 3.43
C GLU A 370 17.66 -45.88 3.29
N GLY A 371 17.75 -44.54 3.36
CA GLY A 371 19.00 -43.78 3.39
C GLY A 371 19.86 -43.94 2.13
N TYR A 372 19.22 -44.09 0.96
CA TYR A 372 19.94 -44.30 -0.29
C TYR A 372 20.79 -43.09 -0.67
N GLY A 373 22.06 -43.33 -1.03
CA GLY A 373 22.84 -42.38 -1.81
C GLY A 373 22.46 -42.41 -3.30
N GLU A 374 22.87 -41.40 -4.07
CA GLU A 374 22.52 -41.20 -5.48
C GLU A 374 22.68 -42.47 -6.34
N GLN A 375 23.81 -43.16 -6.22
CA GLN A 375 24.10 -44.36 -7.02
C GLN A 375 23.19 -45.55 -6.63
N SER A 376 22.95 -45.73 -5.34
CA SER A 376 22.06 -46.80 -4.85
C SER A 376 20.59 -46.53 -5.18
N LEU A 377 20.16 -45.27 -5.19
CA LEU A 377 18.82 -44.87 -5.62
C LEU A 377 18.63 -45.14 -7.12
N LYS A 378 19.61 -44.78 -7.95
CA LYS A 378 19.58 -45.10 -9.40
C LYS A 378 19.50 -46.61 -9.63
N GLU A 379 20.26 -47.41 -8.88
CA GLU A 379 20.19 -48.87 -8.99
C GLU A 379 18.85 -49.45 -8.53
N PHE A 380 18.26 -48.90 -7.44
CA PHE A 380 16.95 -49.30 -6.95
C PHE A 380 15.84 -49.03 -7.97
N ILE A 381 15.79 -47.80 -8.51
CA ILE A 381 14.81 -47.40 -9.54
C ILE A 381 15.00 -48.24 -10.82
N ASN A 382 16.25 -48.44 -11.28
CA ASN A 382 16.54 -49.18 -12.51
C ASN A 382 16.28 -50.69 -12.41
N LYS A 383 16.29 -51.27 -11.19
CA LYS A 383 15.88 -52.67 -10.98
C LYS A 383 14.39 -52.89 -11.26
N GLY A 384 13.62 -51.82 -11.45
CA GLY A 384 12.21 -51.89 -11.81
C GLY A 384 11.32 -52.41 -10.67
N ASP A 385 11.84 -52.53 -9.45
CA ASP A 385 11.05 -52.84 -8.25
C ASP A 385 10.39 -51.57 -7.72
N LEU A 386 9.67 -50.94 -8.65
CA LEU A 386 8.83 -49.77 -8.51
C LEU A 386 7.43 -50.17 -8.01
N THR A 387 7.31 -51.37 -7.45
CA THR A 387 6.11 -51.90 -6.80
C THR A 387 5.87 -51.09 -5.54
N ILE A 388 4.93 -50.14 -5.64
CA ILE A 388 4.46 -49.27 -4.56
C ILE A 388 3.19 -49.84 -3.92
#